data_AF-A0A2V6IN03-F1
#
_entry.id   AF-A0A2V6IN03-F1
#
_cell.length_a   1.000
_cell.length_b   1.000
_cell.length_c   1.000
_cell.angle_alpha   90.00
_cell.angle_beta   90.00
_cell.angle_gamma   90.00
#
_symmetry.space_group_name_H-M   'P 1'
#
loop_
_entity.id
_entity.type
_entity.pdbx_description
1 polymer ?
#
loop_
_entity_poly.entity_id
_entity_poly.type
_entity_poly.pdbx_seq_one_letter_code
_entity_poly.pdbx_strand_id
1 'polypeptide(L)'
;MVGTSIKLEREVLSNRSSVLPEQPIPRSKSPYLDDRMFAHADGPHRDEAIAILEEQLRSHVWPPQVDPEIARQQVARGIYERLLVLIPYERWSDSGQRRAALTAAIAPDLIDSVFGQLRRVLLIGQLRARSTELQEDELVSGSDATTKWIVAGPGALSQKADASEFSYDFSSESRVTLSQTFTTSFPIERLRRLQFYFQPDDSWHALRMTVEKLGHRFVSERAVYLADHNWQVATWQEPSAEDSLTKIKTWTLLKDAGQSAIHGPNEIRITLELHRTGVMGAWLAKIWRNYRLTLDYIPFWRYVGTGLFLVILNLIGTLFSCSLAAYAFARLQWPGRGICFAALLGTMMIPMQVTMIPQFLIMQKLGWYNTLKPLWVMS
;
A
#
# COMPACT_ATOMS: atom_id res chain seq x y z
N MET A 1 -10.19 14.35 4.89
CA MET A 1 -9.57 13.11 5.43
C MET A 1 -9.87 11.86 4.61
N VAL A 2 -11.07 11.67 4.01
CA VAL A 2 -11.36 10.44 3.22
C VAL A 2 -10.47 10.33 1.97
N GLY A 3 -10.18 11.44 1.27
CA GLY A 3 -9.35 11.43 0.06
C GLY A 3 -7.93 10.93 0.27
N THR A 4 -7.27 11.30 1.38
CA THR A 4 -5.89 10.88 1.69
C THR A 4 -5.79 9.39 2.02
N SER A 5 -6.85 8.79 2.55
CA SER A 5 -6.86 7.37 2.90
C SER A 5 -6.78 6.43 1.70
N ILE A 6 -7.05 6.89 0.47
CA ILE A 6 -7.00 6.07 -0.75
C ILE A 6 -5.74 6.37 -1.57
N LYS A 7 -5.08 7.51 -1.30
CA LYS A 7 -3.89 7.94 -2.01
C LYS A 7 -2.71 7.01 -1.77
N LEU A 8 -1.89 6.87 -2.79
CA LEU A 8 -0.56 6.27 -2.67
C LEU A 8 0.41 7.29 -2.07
N GLU A 9 1.52 6.82 -1.53
CA GLU A 9 2.55 7.70 -0.95
C GLU A 9 3.03 8.75 -1.96
N ARG A 10 3.26 8.35 -3.21
CA ARG A 10 3.59 9.28 -4.31
C ARG A 10 2.52 10.34 -4.59
N GLU A 11 1.24 10.07 -4.32
CA GLU A 11 0.13 11.03 -4.52
C GLU A 11 -0.02 12.00 -3.34
N VAL A 12 0.61 11.68 -2.21
CA VAL A 12 0.65 12.52 -1.01
C VAL A 12 1.92 13.37 -1.01
N LEU A 13 3.05 12.80 -1.41
CA LEU A 13 4.36 13.46 -1.44
C LEU A 13 4.64 14.23 -2.74
N SER A 14 3.77 14.13 -3.75
CA SER A 14 3.94 14.94 -4.97
C SER A 14 3.68 16.41 -4.68
N ASN A 15 4.42 17.29 -5.37
CA ASN A 15 4.12 18.73 -5.40
C ASN A 15 2.75 19.03 -6.03
N ARG A 16 2.08 18.01 -6.60
CA ARG A 16 0.77 18.07 -7.23
C ARG A 16 -0.29 17.61 -6.22
N SER A 17 -0.70 18.51 -5.32
CA SER A 17 -1.71 18.20 -4.31
C SER A 17 -3.14 18.16 -4.90
N SER A 18 -3.52 17.02 -5.48
CA SER A 18 -4.92 16.80 -5.87
C SER A 18 -5.79 16.54 -4.63
N VAL A 19 -7.06 16.96 -4.63
CA VAL A 19 -7.98 16.60 -3.53
C VAL A 19 -8.41 15.12 -3.64
N LEU A 20 -8.55 14.63 -4.87
CA LEU A 20 -9.01 13.27 -5.18
C LEU A 20 -7.83 12.31 -5.44
N PRO A 21 -7.98 11.01 -5.10
CA PRO A 21 -6.98 10.00 -5.43
C PRO A 21 -6.89 9.81 -6.95
N GLU A 22 -5.67 9.57 -7.44
CA GLU A 22 -5.48 9.31 -8.87
C GLU A 22 -6.11 7.98 -9.29
N GLN A 23 -6.56 7.89 -10.54
CA GLN A 23 -7.11 6.64 -11.05
C GLN A 23 -5.98 5.60 -11.26
N PRO A 24 -6.12 4.35 -10.77
CA PRO A 24 -5.25 3.27 -11.17
C PRO A 24 -5.54 2.89 -12.64
N ILE A 25 -4.51 2.82 -13.48
CA ILE A 25 -4.63 2.35 -14.88
C ILE A 25 -3.76 1.11 -15.01
N PRO A 26 -4.37 -0.08 -14.95
CA PRO A 26 -3.65 -1.32 -15.21
C PRO A 26 -3.11 -1.35 -16.63
N ARG A 27 -1.84 -1.71 -16.78
CA ARG A 27 -1.19 -1.90 -18.09
C ARG A 27 -1.12 -3.38 -18.37
N SER A 28 -1.44 -3.80 -19.59
CA SER A 28 -1.35 -5.23 -19.96
C SER A 28 0.08 -5.66 -20.28
N LYS A 29 1.00 -4.72 -20.51
CA LYS A 29 2.37 -5.00 -20.94
C LYS A 29 3.38 -4.30 -20.04
N SER A 30 4.52 -4.94 -19.83
CA SER A 30 5.70 -4.38 -19.19
C SER A 30 6.95 -4.87 -19.95
N PRO A 31 7.95 -4.02 -20.21
CA PRO A 31 8.04 -2.60 -19.84
C PRO A 31 7.09 -1.70 -20.66
N TYR A 32 6.80 -0.51 -20.13
CA TYR A 32 6.02 0.53 -20.82
C TYR A 32 6.51 1.93 -20.42
N LEU A 33 6.05 2.98 -21.13
CA LEU A 33 6.30 4.37 -20.74
C LEU A 33 5.13 4.96 -19.96
N ASP A 34 5.45 5.55 -18.82
CA ASP A 34 4.48 6.27 -17.99
C ASP A 34 4.06 7.59 -18.64
N ASP A 35 2.90 7.59 -19.27
CA ASP A 35 2.31 8.75 -19.93
C ASP A 35 1.76 9.83 -18.97
N ARG A 36 1.75 9.58 -17.65
CA ARG A 36 1.18 10.52 -16.67
C ARG A 36 2.19 11.47 -16.07
N MET A 37 3.44 11.04 -15.95
CA MET A 37 4.47 11.76 -15.21
C MET A 37 4.60 13.21 -15.70
N PHE A 38 4.61 13.42 -17.01
CA PHE A 38 4.74 14.73 -17.65
C PHE A 38 3.49 15.16 -18.46
N ALA A 39 2.32 14.57 -18.17
CA ALA A 39 1.08 14.88 -18.90
C ALA A 39 0.65 16.36 -18.78
N HIS A 40 0.89 16.96 -17.61
CA HIS A 40 0.46 18.31 -17.24
C HIS A 40 1.65 19.29 -17.16
N ALA A 41 2.67 19.11 -17.99
CA ALA A 41 3.79 20.04 -18.03
C ALA A 41 3.30 21.40 -18.58
N ASP A 42 3.10 22.38 -17.70
CA ASP A 42 2.60 23.72 -18.02
C ASP A 42 3.71 24.76 -17.90
N GLY A 43 3.73 25.73 -18.81
CA GLY A 43 4.74 26.79 -18.81
C GLY A 43 4.69 27.70 -20.05
N PRO A 44 5.62 28.67 -20.16
CA PRO A 44 5.70 29.58 -21.29
C PRO A 44 5.95 28.83 -22.59
N HIS A 45 5.22 29.22 -23.65
CA HIS A 45 5.39 28.72 -25.01
C HIS A 45 5.47 27.18 -25.13
N ARG A 46 4.72 26.47 -24.28
CA ARG A 46 4.72 25.01 -24.14
C ARG A 46 4.68 24.28 -25.47
N ASP A 47 3.66 24.54 -26.29
CA ASP A 47 3.42 23.76 -27.51
C ASP A 47 4.52 23.98 -28.55
N GLU A 48 5.03 25.22 -28.66
CA GLU A 48 6.14 25.55 -29.55
C GLU A 48 7.46 24.92 -29.06
N ALA A 49 7.72 24.97 -27.75
CA ALA A 49 8.91 24.39 -27.15
C ALA A 49 8.93 22.86 -27.28
N ILE A 50 7.81 22.19 -27.00
CA ILE A 50 7.66 20.73 -27.17
C ILE A 50 7.86 20.36 -28.64
N ALA A 51 7.28 21.10 -29.59
CA ALA A 51 7.47 20.81 -31.02
C ALA A 51 8.95 20.90 -31.45
N ILE A 52 9.69 21.89 -30.94
CA ILE A 52 11.14 22.00 -31.18
C ILE A 52 11.89 20.79 -30.61
N LEU A 53 11.59 20.40 -29.36
CA LEU A 53 12.23 19.26 -28.71
C LEU A 53 11.89 17.94 -29.42
N GLU A 54 10.65 17.75 -29.85
CA GLU A 54 10.24 16.57 -30.62
C GLU A 54 10.97 16.46 -31.95
N GLU A 55 11.18 17.58 -32.66
CA GLU A 55 11.95 17.60 -33.91
C GLU A 55 13.39 17.14 -33.68
N GLN A 56 14.02 17.63 -32.62
CA GLN A 56 15.40 17.25 -32.27
C GLN A 56 15.52 15.77 -31.86
N LEU A 57 14.47 15.22 -31.24
CA LEU A 57 14.42 13.81 -30.83
C LEU A 57 14.08 12.85 -31.98
N ARG A 58 13.76 13.33 -33.20
CA ARG A 58 13.43 12.44 -34.33
C ARG A 58 14.58 11.54 -34.76
N SER A 59 15.82 11.99 -34.59
CA SER A 59 17.02 11.21 -34.94
C SER A 59 17.45 10.25 -33.83
N HIS A 60 16.83 10.30 -32.65
CA HIS A 60 17.18 9.46 -31.51
C HIS A 60 16.61 8.04 -31.68
N VAL A 61 17.42 7.03 -31.36
CA VAL A 61 17.07 5.61 -31.48
C VAL A 61 16.55 5.10 -30.14
N TRP A 62 15.28 4.71 -30.11
CA TRP A 62 14.63 4.18 -28.91
C TRP A 62 14.77 2.66 -28.79
N PRO A 63 14.71 2.09 -27.57
CA PRO A 63 14.67 0.65 -27.38
C PRO A 63 13.48 0.01 -28.11
N PRO A 64 13.62 -1.21 -28.67
CA PRO A 64 12.61 -1.85 -29.52
C PRO A 64 11.31 -2.22 -28.78
N GLN A 65 11.33 -2.20 -27.45
CA GLN A 65 10.21 -2.58 -26.58
C GLN A 65 9.17 -1.46 -26.42
N VAL A 66 9.46 -0.26 -26.91
CA VAL A 66 8.67 0.95 -26.69
C VAL A 66 8.31 1.58 -28.03
N ASP A 67 7.09 2.09 -28.16
CA ASP A 67 6.66 2.84 -29.33
C ASP A 67 7.52 4.13 -29.48
N PRO A 68 8.29 4.28 -30.58
CA PRO A 68 9.15 5.43 -30.81
C PRO A 68 8.41 6.76 -30.79
N GLU A 69 7.15 6.79 -31.27
CA GLU A 69 6.38 8.02 -31.32
C GLU A 69 5.94 8.48 -29.93
N ILE A 70 5.44 7.54 -29.11
CA ILE A 70 5.07 7.80 -27.72
C ILE A 70 6.32 8.19 -26.91
N ALA A 71 7.46 7.51 -27.13
CA ALA A 71 8.72 7.83 -26.47
C ALA A 71 9.16 9.26 -26.74
N ARG A 72 9.17 9.65 -28.02
CA ARG A 72 9.51 11.01 -28.45
C ARG A 72 8.64 12.06 -27.77
N GLN A 73 7.31 11.89 -27.79
CA GLN A 73 6.37 12.84 -27.19
C GLN A 73 6.54 12.98 -25.67
N GLN A 74 6.67 11.85 -24.96
CA GLN A 74 6.76 11.87 -23.49
C GLN A 74 8.13 12.37 -23.01
N VAL A 75 9.21 11.99 -23.69
CA VAL A 75 10.55 12.50 -23.36
C VAL A 75 10.67 13.98 -23.67
N ALA A 76 10.09 14.48 -24.77
CA ALA A 76 10.05 15.91 -25.06
C ALA A 76 9.36 16.70 -23.94
N ARG A 77 8.23 16.22 -23.42
CA ARG A 77 7.52 16.83 -22.28
C ARG A 77 8.36 16.82 -21.00
N GLY A 78 9.04 15.71 -20.71
CA GLY A 78 9.91 15.61 -19.54
C GLY A 78 11.15 16.50 -19.61
N ILE A 79 11.75 16.61 -20.79
CA ILE A 79 12.85 17.55 -21.04
C ILE A 79 12.34 18.98 -20.86
N TYR A 80 11.18 19.33 -21.43
CA TYR A 80 10.57 20.65 -21.24
C TYR A 80 10.39 21.01 -19.76
N GLU A 81 9.79 20.12 -18.95
CA GLU A 81 9.58 20.37 -17.52
C GLU A 81 10.90 20.57 -16.76
N ARG A 82 11.96 19.84 -17.12
CA ARG A 82 13.31 20.07 -16.54
C ARG A 82 13.92 21.40 -16.98
N LEU A 83 13.74 21.77 -18.24
CA LEU A 83 14.27 23.02 -18.80
C LEU A 83 13.58 24.26 -18.25
N LEU A 84 12.33 24.16 -17.80
CA LEU A 84 11.66 25.27 -17.09
C LEU A 84 12.41 25.71 -15.83
N VAL A 85 13.10 24.79 -15.16
CA VAL A 85 13.89 25.09 -13.96
C VAL A 85 15.29 25.61 -14.31
N LEU A 86 15.83 25.19 -15.47
CA LEU A 86 17.22 25.47 -15.87
C LEU A 86 17.36 26.74 -16.72
N ILE A 87 16.37 27.07 -17.55
CA ILE A 87 16.42 28.20 -18.48
C ILE A 87 15.78 29.43 -17.80
N PRO A 88 16.53 30.56 -17.66
CA PRO A 88 15.99 31.80 -17.13
C PRO A 88 14.78 32.31 -17.92
N TYR A 89 13.82 32.93 -17.23
CA TYR A 89 12.54 33.38 -17.82
C TYR A 89 12.74 34.32 -19.02
N GLU A 90 13.78 35.15 -19.01
CA GLU A 90 14.07 36.12 -20.07
C GLU A 90 14.35 35.45 -21.42
N ARG A 91 14.91 34.24 -21.41
CA ARG A 91 15.20 33.49 -22.64
C ARG A 91 13.96 32.83 -23.25
N TRP A 92 12.86 32.75 -22.50
CA TRP A 92 11.61 32.19 -23.01
C TRP A 92 10.82 33.19 -23.86
N SER A 93 10.98 34.49 -23.64
CA SER A 93 10.22 35.53 -24.34
C SER A 93 10.66 35.71 -25.80
N ASP A 94 11.97 35.68 -26.07
CA ASP A 94 12.53 35.81 -27.41
C ASP A 94 12.56 34.44 -28.14
N SER A 95 11.95 34.36 -29.32
CA SER A 95 11.84 33.10 -30.08
C SER A 95 13.19 32.55 -30.56
N GLY A 96 14.13 33.42 -30.91
CA GLY A 96 15.48 33.05 -31.35
C GLY A 96 16.31 32.49 -30.19
N GLN A 97 16.34 33.20 -29.06
CA GLN A 97 17.03 32.77 -27.86
C GLN A 97 16.43 31.49 -27.28
N ARG A 98 15.10 31.35 -27.30
CA ARG A 98 14.41 30.15 -26.85
C ARG A 98 14.82 28.93 -27.67
N ARG A 99 14.78 29.04 -29.01
CA ARG A 99 15.15 27.94 -29.90
C ARG A 99 16.62 27.54 -29.71
N ALA A 100 17.51 28.52 -29.58
CA ALA A 100 18.93 28.28 -29.31
C ALA A 100 19.14 27.59 -27.95
N ALA A 101 18.46 28.06 -26.90
CA ALA A 101 18.57 27.48 -25.56
C ALA A 101 18.01 26.05 -25.49
N LEU A 102 16.84 25.79 -26.10
CA LEU A 102 16.26 24.45 -26.17
C LEU A 102 17.15 23.47 -26.92
N THR A 103 17.70 23.89 -28.06
CA THR A 103 18.58 23.04 -28.89
C THR A 103 19.89 22.73 -28.17
N ALA A 104 20.49 23.73 -27.51
CA ALA A 104 21.75 23.56 -26.78
C ALA A 104 21.62 22.70 -25.51
N ALA A 105 20.42 22.61 -24.93
CA ALA A 105 20.19 21.91 -23.68
C ALA A 105 19.90 20.40 -23.84
N ILE A 106 19.69 19.91 -25.07
CA ILE A 106 19.50 18.48 -25.33
C ILE A 106 20.86 17.79 -25.30
N ALA A 107 21.19 17.20 -24.14
CA ALA A 107 22.33 16.29 -23.98
C ALA A 107 21.84 14.83 -23.97
N PRO A 108 22.64 13.85 -24.47
CA PRO A 108 22.29 12.43 -24.40
C PRO A 108 21.95 11.98 -22.97
N ASP A 109 22.73 12.42 -21.97
CA ASP A 109 22.49 12.10 -20.56
C ASP A 109 21.14 12.60 -20.04
N LEU A 110 20.67 13.75 -20.56
CA LEU A 110 19.36 14.29 -20.20
C LEU A 110 18.24 13.42 -20.77
N ILE A 111 18.38 12.98 -22.03
CA ILE A 111 17.44 12.07 -22.69
C ILE A 111 17.36 10.76 -21.92
N ASP A 112 18.50 10.13 -21.62
CA ASP A 112 18.57 8.85 -20.91
C ASP A 112 18.00 8.96 -19.49
N SER A 113 18.27 10.07 -18.80
CA SER A 113 17.73 10.33 -17.47
C SER A 113 16.21 10.51 -17.47
N VAL A 114 15.65 11.26 -18.43
CA VAL A 114 14.20 11.44 -18.56
C VAL A 114 13.53 10.14 -18.99
N PHE A 115 14.12 9.44 -19.96
CA PHE A 115 13.62 8.15 -20.45
C PHE A 115 13.63 7.09 -19.34
N GLY A 116 14.71 7.00 -18.55
CA GLY A 116 14.81 6.09 -17.40
C GLY A 116 13.76 6.37 -16.33
N GLN A 117 13.37 7.63 -16.12
CA GLN A 117 12.28 7.99 -15.22
C GLN A 117 10.89 7.66 -15.77
N LEU A 118 10.71 7.66 -17.09
CA LEU A 118 9.44 7.32 -17.74
C LEU A 118 9.25 5.81 -17.89
N ARG A 119 10.34 5.07 -18.11
CA ARG A 119 10.29 3.63 -18.31
C ARG A 119 9.89 2.91 -17.01
N ARG A 120 8.74 2.25 -17.04
CA ARG A 120 8.25 1.36 -15.99
C ARG A 120 8.54 -0.08 -16.37
N VAL A 121 9.09 -0.84 -15.44
CA VAL A 121 9.43 -2.26 -15.61
C VAL A 121 9.36 -2.96 -14.26
N LEU A 122 8.86 -4.19 -14.23
CA LEU A 122 8.88 -5.01 -13.01
C LEU A 122 10.31 -5.53 -12.82
N LEU A 123 10.99 -5.12 -11.75
CA LEU A 123 12.28 -5.71 -11.38
C LEU A 123 12.07 -6.78 -10.32
N ILE A 124 12.64 -7.95 -10.58
CA ILE A 124 12.75 -9.04 -9.62
C ILE A 124 14.10 -8.93 -8.94
N GLY A 125 14.07 -8.78 -7.61
CA GLY A 125 15.25 -8.80 -6.77
C GLY A 125 15.40 -10.13 -6.03
N GLN A 126 15.79 -10.04 -4.77
CA GLN A 126 16.13 -11.19 -3.96
C GLN A 126 14.89 -11.93 -3.41
N LEU A 127 15.04 -13.24 -3.21
CA LEU A 127 14.11 -14.05 -2.44
C LEU A 127 14.85 -14.64 -1.24
N ARG A 128 14.41 -14.30 -0.03
CA ARG A 128 15.01 -14.76 1.22
C ARG A 128 14.05 -15.63 2.02
N ALA A 129 14.57 -16.71 2.57
CA ALA A 129 13.88 -17.56 3.53
C ALA A 129 14.51 -17.38 4.91
N ARG A 130 13.68 -17.23 5.94
CA ARG A 130 14.15 -17.06 7.31
C ARG A 130 13.52 -18.07 8.24
N SER A 131 14.35 -18.69 9.07
CA SER A 131 13.93 -19.68 10.06
C SER A 131 13.42 -19.03 11.35
N THR A 132 12.80 -19.84 12.21
CA THR A 132 12.40 -19.46 13.58
C THR A 132 13.60 -19.11 14.46
N GLU A 133 14.76 -19.71 14.19
CA GLU A 133 16.05 -19.49 14.87
C GLU A 133 16.85 -18.32 14.24
N LEU A 134 16.22 -17.53 13.37
CA LEU A 134 16.82 -16.35 12.72
C LEU A 134 17.95 -16.67 11.74
N GLN A 135 18.09 -17.92 11.29
CA GLN A 135 18.93 -18.24 10.13
C GLN A 135 18.27 -17.70 8.86
N GLU A 136 19.06 -17.18 7.93
CA GLU A 136 18.59 -16.59 6.68
C GLU A 136 19.29 -17.25 5.49
N ASP A 137 18.50 -17.73 4.53
CA ASP A 137 18.99 -18.22 3.25
C ASP A 137 18.55 -17.28 2.13
N GLU A 138 19.48 -16.91 1.27
CA GLU A 138 19.19 -16.22 0.01
C GLU A 138 18.92 -17.28 -1.08
N LEU A 139 17.64 -17.58 -1.30
CA LEU A 139 17.22 -18.58 -2.29
C LEU A 139 17.49 -18.10 -3.72
N VAL A 140 17.24 -16.81 -3.96
CA VAL A 140 17.49 -16.15 -5.25
C VAL A 140 18.18 -14.82 -4.99
N SER A 141 19.29 -14.59 -5.67
CA SER A 141 19.96 -13.29 -5.74
C SER A 141 19.38 -12.47 -6.89
N GLY A 142 19.50 -11.14 -6.82
CA GLY A 142 18.98 -10.27 -7.88
C GLY A 142 19.64 -10.51 -9.25
N SER A 143 20.91 -10.93 -9.27
CA SER A 143 21.68 -11.24 -10.47
C SER A 143 21.34 -12.61 -11.08
N ASP A 144 20.90 -13.57 -10.27
CA ASP A 144 20.73 -14.98 -10.70
C ASP A 144 19.25 -15.35 -10.94
N ALA A 145 18.34 -14.39 -10.84
CA ALA A 145 16.92 -14.65 -11.00
C ALA A 145 16.57 -15.22 -12.40
N THR A 146 17.30 -14.82 -13.46
CA THR A 146 17.12 -15.34 -14.83
C THR A 146 17.40 -16.84 -14.96
N THR A 147 18.36 -17.38 -14.21
CA THR A 147 18.75 -18.80 -14.27
C THR A 147 17.98 -19.64 -13.26
N LYS A 148 17.59 -19.04 -12.13
CA LYS A 148 16.87 -19.74 -11.06
C LYS A 148 15.38 -19.87 -11.32
N TRP A 149 14.71 -18.86 -11.90
CA TRP A 149 13.26 -18.94 -12.10
C TRP A 149 12.90 -19.60 -13.41
N ILE A 150 11.97 -20.56 -13.35
CA ILE A 150 11.33 -21.12 -14.56
C ILE A 150 10.06 -20.30 -14.81
N VAL A 151 10.02 -19.60 -15.95
CA VAL A 151 8.88 -18.78 -16.35
C VAL A 151 7.95 -19.59 -17.24
N ALA A 152 6.66 -19.59 -16.91
CA ALA A 152 5.59 -20.19 -17.71
C ALA A 152 4.49 -19.15 -17.98
N GLY A 153 4.13 -18.98 -19.25
CA GLY A 153 3.15 -17.99 -19.73
C GLY A 153 3.82 -16.86 -20.53
N PRO A 154 3.15 -15.71 -20.72
CA PRO A 154 3.58 -14.67 -21.64
C PRO A 154 4.59 -13.70 -20.99
N GLY A 155 5.70 -14.22 -20.49
CA GLY A 155 6.72 -13.38 -19.86
C GLY A 155 8.14 -13.92 -20.04
N ALA A 156 9.12 -13.03 -19.87
CA ALA A 156 10.52 -13.35 -19.97
C ALA A 156 11.33 -12.58 -18.92
N LEU A 157 12.43 -13.19 -18.48
CA LEU A 157 13.41 -12.54 -17.60
C LEU A 157 14.63 -12.13 -18.41
N SER A 158 15.09 -10.90 -18.20
CA SER A 158 16.34 -10.39 -18.73
C SER A 158 17.20 -9.85 -17.60
N GLN A 159 18.50 -10.15 -17.62
CA GLN A 159 19.42 -9.70 -16.58
C GLN A 159 19.72 -8.20 -16.72
N LYS A 160 19.78 -7.47 -15.61
CA LYS A 160 20.18 -6.06 -15.58
C LYS A 160 20.90 -5.69 -14.28
N ALA A 161 22.23 -5.59 -14.35
CA ALA A 161 23.08 -5.21 -13.23
C ALA A 161 22.74 -6.03 -11.96
N ASP A 162 22.19 -5.38 -10.93
CA ASP A 162 21.91 -5.96 -9.62
C ASP A 162 20.51 -6.61 -9.49
N ALA A 163 19.68 -6.56 -10.54
CA ALA A 163 18.33 -7.12 -10.56
C ALA A 163 17.99 -7.77 -11.91
N SER A 164 16.84 -8.44 -11.99
CA SER A 164 16.35 -9.01 -13.25
C SER A 164 15.08 -8.29 -13.70
N GLU A 165 15.07 -7.80 -14.93
CA GLU A 165 13.88 -7.23 -15.55
C GLU A 165 12.92 -8.34 -15.95
N PHE A 166 11.67 -8.25 -15.51
CA PHE A 166 10.61 -9.15 -15.92
C PHE A 166 9.69 -8.44 -16.90
N SER A 167 9.75 -8.87 -18.16
CA SER A 167 8.82 -8.43 -19.19
C SER A 167 7.65 -9.39 -19.30
N TYR A 168 6.45 -8.86 -19.56
CA TYR A 168 5.25 -9.66 -19.74
C TYR A 168 4.26 -8.99 -20.69
N ASP A 169 3.41 -9.80 -21.34
CA ASP A 169 2.35 -9.36 -22.24
C ASP A 169 1.03 -10.12 -22.00
N PHE A 170 0.12 -9.50 -21.26
CA PHE A 170 -1.22 -10.04 -20.98
C PHE A 170 -2.27 -9.74 -22.07
N SER A 171 -1.83 -9.51 -23.31
CA SER A 171 -2.75 -9.38 -24.46
C SER A 171 -3.46 -10.69 -24.80
N SER A 172 -2.77 -11.83 -24.71
CA SER A 172 -3.33 -13.16 -25.02
C SER A 172 -3.73 -13.97 -23.79
N GLU A 173 -2.90 -13.97 -22.75
CA GLU A 173 -3.12 -14.70 -21.50
C GLU A 173 -3.33 -13.75 -20.32
N SER A 174 -3.89 -14.25 -19.21
CA SER A 174 -4.19 -13.44 -18.02
C SER A 174 -3.30 -13.77 -16.82
N ARG A 175 -2.36 -14.70 -16.96
CA ARG A 175 -1.51 -15.18 -15.87
C ARG A 175 -0.13 -15.56 -16.39
N VAL A 176 0.89 -15.18 -15.63
CA VAL A 176 2.26 -15.65 -15.82
C VAL A 176 2.78 -16.19 -14.49
N THR A 177 3.57 -17.24 -14.54
CA THR A 177 4.02 -17.96 -13.35
C THR A 177 5.54 -18.07 -13.36
N LEU A 178 6.16 -17.79 -12.22
CA LEU A 178 7.57 -18.06 -11.97
C LEU A 178 7.64 -19.13 -10.89
N SER A 179 8.15 -20.30 -11.23
CA SER A 179 8.25 -21.42 -10.30
C SER A 179 9.67 -21.93 -10.22
N GLN A 180 10.12 -22.29 -9.02
CA GLN A 180 11.35 -23.05 -8.85
C GLN A 180 11.32 -23.84 -7.54
N THR A 181 12.04 -24.96 -7.52
CA THR A 181 12.30 -25.75 -6.32
C THR A 181 13.69 -25.42 -5.78
N PHE A 182 13.76 -25.02 -4.51
CA PHE A 182 14.98 -24.61 -3.82
C PHE A 182 15.30 -25.57 -2.68
N THR A 183 16.58 -25.58 -2.29
CA THR A 183 17.06 -26.29 -1.11
C THR A 183 17.54 -25.29 -0.07
N THR A 184 17.04 -25.41 1.17
CA THR A 184 17.42 -24.59 2.31
C THR A 184 18.58 -25.20 3.10
N SER A 185 19.37 -24.36 3.78
CA SER A 185 20.42 -24.76 4.71
C SER A 185 19.86 -25.34 6.01
N PHE A 186 18.62 -24.99 6.34
CA PHE A 186 17.91 -25.45 7.52
C PHE A 186 16.68 -26.31 7.17
N PRO A 187 16.19 -27.17 8.09
CA PRO A 187 14.97 -27.94 7.88
C PRO A 187 13.75 -27.05 7.65
N ILE A 188 12.98 -27.33 6.61
CA ILE A 188 11.88 -26.46 6.14
C ILE A 188 10.70 -26.38 7.13
N GLU A 189 10.63 -27.31 8.09
CA GLU A 189 9.76 -27.24 9.26
C GLU A 189 9.98 -25.97 10.09
N ARG A 190 11.22 -25.45 10.10
CA ARG A 190 11.59 -24.25 10.85
C ARG A 190 11.37 -22.96 10.06
N LEU A 191 10.84 -23.02 8.84
CA LEU A 191 10.57 -21.83 8.03
C LEU A 191 9.60 -20.91 8.77
N ARG A 192 10.02 -19.67 9.03
CA ARG A 192 9.17 -18.66 9.67
C ARG A 192 8.55 -17.73 8.65
N ARG A 193 9.38 -17.15 7.77
CA ARG A 193 8.94 -16.14 6.80
C ARG A 193 9.71 -16.22 5.49
N LEU A 194 9.05 -15.78 4.43
CA LEU A 194 9.60 -15.59 3.09
C LEU A 194 9.50 -14.12 2.72
N GLN A 195 10.59 -13.55 2.20
CA GLN A 195 10.67 -12.15 1.82
C GLN A 195 11.10 -12.04 0.37
N PHE A 196 10.26 -11.42 -0.45
CA PHE A 196 10.52 -11.18 -1.86
C PHE A 196 10.71 -9.68 -2.09
N TYR A 197 11.88 -9.32 -2.60
CA TYR A 197 12.24 -7.96 -2.95
C TYR A 197 11.97 -7.73 -4.43
N PHE A 198 11.21 -6.69 -4.74
CA PHE A 198 10.87 -6.35 -6.11
C PHE A 198 10.61 -4.86 -6.25
N GLN A 199 10.77 -4.37 -7.47
CA GLN A 199 10.36 -3.02 -7.87
C GLN A 199 9.13 -3.16 -8.79
N PRO A 200 7.91 -2.86 -8.31
CA PRO A 200 6.69 -2.87 -9.14
C PRO A 200 6.78 -1.87 -10.29
N ASP A 201 5.88 -2.02 -11.26
CA ASP A 201 5.79 -1.18 -12.45
C ASP A 201 4.51 -0.35 -12.50
N ASP A 202 3.79 -0.21 -11.40
CA ASP A 202 2.48 0.46 -11.29
C ASP A 202 1.37 -0.12 -12.20
N SER A 203 1.51 -1.37 -12.66
CA SER A 203 0.50 -2.08 -13.47
C SER A 203 -0.73 -2.55 -12.68
N TRP A 204 -0.70 -2.51 -11.34
CA TRP A 204 -1.76 -3.00 -10.46
C TRP A 204 -2.10 -4.49 -10.61
N HIS A 205 -1.23 -5.27 -11.25
CA HIS A 205 -1.40 -6.72 -11.33
C HIS A 205 -1.24 -7.39 -9.96
N ALA A 206 -1.95 -8.49 -9.77
CA ALA A 206 -2.02 -9.19 -8.50
C ALA A 206 -0.95 -10.30 -8.45
N LEU A 207 0.05 -10.13 -7.59
CA LEU A 207 1.08 -11.12 -7.31
C LEU A 207 0.66 -12.02 -6.14
N ARG A 208 0.55 -13.31 -6.39
CA ARG A 208 0.27 -14.34 -5.37
C ARG A 208 1.47 -15.25 -5.23
N MET A 209 1.67 -15.78 -4.03
CA MET A 209 2.71 -16.76 -3.77
C MET A 209 2.09 -18.07 -3.30
N THR A 210 2.53 -19.16 -3.91
CA THR A 210 2.28 -20.53 -3.47
C THR A 210 3.59 -21.14 -3.02
N VAL A 211 3.55 -21.84 -1.89
CA VAL A 211 4.68 -22.53 -1.28
C VAL A 211 4.32 -23.99 -1.11
N GLU A 212 5.16 -24.89 -1.59
CA GLU A 212 4.98 -26.32 -1.47
C GLU A 212 6.15 -26.91 -0.68
N LYS A 213 5.85 -27.56 0.44
CA LYS A 213 6.85 -28.20 1.32
C LYS A 213 6.21 -29.30 2.16
N LEU A 214 6.99 -30.29 2.61
CA LEU A 214 6.56 -31.35 3.55
C LEU A 214 5.27 -32.09 3.13
N GLY A 215 4.99 -32.19 1.84
CA GLY A 215 3.77 -32.79 1.31
C GLY A 215 2.53 -31.90 1.37
N HIS A 216 2.67 -30.62 1.73
CA HIS A 216 1.58 -29.64 1.81
C HIS A 216 1.81 -28.47 0.88
N ARG A 217 0.71 -27.93 0.34
CA ARG A 217 0.66 -26.76 -0.50
C ARG A 217 0.03 -25.62 0.28
N PHE A 218 0.76 -24.52 0.43
CA PHE A 218 0.28 -23.30 1.08
C PHE A 218 0.13 -22.19 0.05
N VAL A 219 -0.97 -21.44 0.10
CA VAL A 219 -1.26 -20.32 -0.80
C VAL A 219 -1.41 -19.04 0.00
N SER A 220 -0.86 -17.95 -0.53
CA SER A 220 -1.03 -16.62 0.05
C SER A 220 -2.52 -16.27 0.19
N GLU A 221 -2.95 -15.93 1.39
CA GLU A 221 -4.34 -15.53 1.69
C GLU A 221 -4.79 -14.35 0.83
N ARG A 222 -3.85 -13.45 0.51
CA ARG A 222 -4.10 -12.24 -0.29
C ARG A 222 -2.98 -12.04 -1.31
N ALA A 223 -3.35 -11.37 -2.40
CA ALA A 223 -2.39 -10.92 -3.40
C ALA A 223 -1.71 -9.63 -2.95
N VAL A 224 -0.43 -9.50 -3.29
CA VAL A 224 0.31 -8.24 -3.26
C VAL A 224 0.12 -7.58 -4.62
N TYR A 225 -0.39 -6.34 -4.65
CA TYR A 225 -0.62 -5.65 -5.91
C TYR A 225 0.63 -4.88 -6.32
N LEU A 226 0.99 -4.93 -7.61
CA LEU A 226 2.07 -4.16 -8.23
C LEU A 226 1.67 -2.68 -8.36
N ALA A 227 1.42 -2.05 -7.22
CA ALA A 227 1.20 -0.62 -7.11
C ALA A 227 2.52 0.04 -6.76
N ASP A 228 2.76 1.23 -7.30
CA ASP A 228 4.01 1.98 -7.17
C ASP A 228 5.15 1.52 -8.08
N HIS A 229 6.31 2.16 -7.92
CA HIS A 229 7.52 1.98 -8.70
C HIS A 229 8.79 2.06 -7.86
N ASN A 230 8.67 2.04 -6.52
CA ASN A 230 9.80 2.01 -5.59
C ASN A 230 10.07 0.57 -5.13
N TRP A 231 11.32 0.27 -4.77
CA TRP A 231 11.68 -1.01 -4.18
C TRP A 231 10.86 -1.29 -2.92
N GLN A 232 10.26 -2.47 -2.86
CA GLN A 232 9.48 -2.92 -1.71
C GLN A 232 9.72 -4.40 -1.43
N VAL A 233 9.30 -4.83 -0.24
CA VAL A 233 9.39 -6.21 0.21
C VAL A 233 8.00 -6.76 0.49
N ALA A 234 7.64 -7.83 -0.21
CA ALA A 234 6.50 -8.65 0.15
C ALA A 234 6.95 -9.71 1.15
N THR A 235 6.32 -9.73 2.33
CA THR A 235 6.59 -10.73 3.36
C THR A 235 5.41 -11.69 3.45
N TRP A 236 5.68 -12.98 3.36
CA TRP A 236 4.72 -14.03 3.67
C TRP A 236 5.18 -14.82 4.88
N GLN A 237 4.22 -15.22 5.71
CA GLN A 237 4.48 -15.91 6.95
C GLN A 237 3.51 -17.08 7.12
N GLU A 238 3.97 -18.13 7.76
CA GLU A 238 3.09 -19.22 8.21
C GLU A 238 2.28 -18.78 9.43
N PRO A 239 1.09 -19.38 9.64
CA PRO A 239 0.29 -19.13 10.83
C PRO A 239 1.11 -19.39 12.11
N SER A 240 1.13 -18.42 13.01
CA SER A 240 1.88 -18.48 14.27
C SER A 240 1.04 -17.96 15.43
N ALA A 241 1.42 -18.28 16.67
CA ALA A 241 0.77 -17.74 17.87
C ALA A 241 0.77 -16.20 17.89
N GLU A 242 1.77 -15.57 17.25
CA GLU A 242 1.85 -14.12 17.08
C GLU A 242 0.66 -13.53 16.29
N ASP A 243 -0.04 -14.33 15.48
CA ASP A 243 -1.22 -13.86 14.74
C ASP A 243 -2.41 -13.56 15.65
N SER A 244 -2.43 -14.09 16.86
CA SER A 244 -3.43 -13.73 17.88
C SER A 244 -3.09 -12.45 18.64
N LEU A 245 -1.85 -11.95 18.51
CA LEU A 245 -1.39 -10.77 19.22
C LEU A 245 -1.86 -9.49 18.52
N THR A 246 -2.10 -8.47 19.33
CA THR A 246 -2.39 -7.10 18.91
C THR A 246 -1.11 -6.38 18.46
N LYS A 247 -0.38 -6.94 17.48
CA LYS A 247 0.83 -6.36 16.89
C LYS A 247 0.57 -5.98 15.44
N ILE A 248 1.34 -5.00 14.94
CA ILE A 248 1.32 -4.59 13.53
C ILE A 248 1.75 -5.77 12.68
N LYS A 249 0.88 -6.21 11.78
CA LYS A 249 1.16 -7.30 10.83
C LYS A 249 1.53 -6.71 9.47
N THR A 250 2.80 -6.83 9.09
CA THR A 250 3.30 -6.41 7.78
C THR A 250 3.40 -7.58 6.79
N TRP A 251 2.92 -8.77 7.19
CA TRP A 251 3.00 -10.00 6.39
C TRP A 251 1.63 -10.46 5.86
N THR A 252 1.68 -11.30 4.83
CA THR A 252 0.54 -12.06 4.32
C THR A 252 0.64 -13.50 4.80
N LEU A 253 -0.46 -14.04 5.33
CA LEU A 253 -0.50 -15.42 5.79
C LEU A 253 -0.52 -16.41 4.62
N LEU A 254 0.21 -17.50 4.77
CA LEU A 254 0.15 -18.68 3.91
C LEU A 254 -0.88 -19.66 4.50
N LYS A 255 -1.95 -19.94 3.76
CA LYS A 255 -2.99 -20.89 4.19
C LYS A 255 -2.78 -22.24 3.51
N ASP A 256 -2.97 -23.32 4.26
CA ASP A 256 -2.96 -24.66 3.70
C ASP A 256 -4.07 -24.80 2.64
N ALA A 257 -3.69 -25.28 1.47
CA ALA A 257 -4.50 -25.45 0.27
C ALA A 257 -4.49 -26.91 -0.22
N GLY A 258 -3.96 -27.86 0.56
CA GLY A 258 -4.01 -29.29 0.29
C GLY A 258 -2.64 -29.94 0.17
N GLN A 259 -2.59 -31.11 -0.46
CA GLN A 259 -1.37 -31.91 -0.58
C GLN A 259 -0.47 -31.45 -1.74
N SER A 260 0.84 -31.68 -1.60
CA SER A 260 1.88 -31.44 -2.60
C SER A 260 2.76 -32.69 -2.74
N ALA A 261 3.41 -32.82 -3.90
CA ALA A 261 4.39 -33.87 -4.17
C ALA A 261 5.80 -33.58 -3.60
N ILE A 262 6.03 -32.38 -3.03
CA ILE A 262 7.34 -31.99 -2.49
C ILE A 262 7.46 -32.44 -1.04
N HIS A 263 8.33 -33.42 -0.78
CA HIS A 263 8.48 -34.05 0.55
C HIS A 263 9.86 -33.85 1.20
N GLY A 264 10.84 -33.27 0.50
CA GLY A 264 12.20 -33.14 1.02
C GLY A 264 12.26 -32.32 2.32
N PRO A 265 13.10 -32.73 3.30
CA PRO A 265 13.19 -32.05 4.61
C PRO A 265 13.76 -30.64 4.52
N ASN A 266 14.55 -30.34 3.48
CA ASN A 266 15.11 -29.03 3.18
C ASN A 266 14.63 -28.51 1.82
N GLU A 267 13.57 -29.11 1.25
CA GLU A 267 13.10 -28.78 -0.09
C GLU A 267 11.86 -27.90 -0.01
N ILE A 268 11.84 -26.84 -0.83
CA ILE A 268 10.72 -25.93 -0.92
C ILE A 268 10.52 -25.51 -2.37
N ARG A 269 9.31 -25.71 -2.89
CA ARG A 269 8.93 -25.15 -4.19
C ARG A 269 8.16 -23.86 -3.97
N ILE A 270 8.61 -22.81 -4.64
CA ILE A 270 8.00 -21.49 -4.57
C ILE A 270 7.49 -21.15 -5.96
N THR A 271 6.23 -20.73 -6.02
CA THR A 271 5.54 -20.37 -7.24
C THR A 271 4.93 -18.99 -7.07
N LEU A 272 5.46 -18.01 -7.79
CA LEU A 272 4.94 -16.66 -7.89
C LEU A 272 4.01 -16.58 -9.10
N GLU A 273 2.75 -16.25 -8.87
CA GLU A 273 1.76 -16.09 -9.93
C GLU A 273 1.36 -14.62 -10.04
N LEU A 274 1.59 -14.04 -11.22
CA LEU A 274 1.12 -12.71 -11.54
C LEU A 274 -0.15 -12.80 -12.38
N HIS A 275 -1.24 -12.24 -11.85
CA HIS A 275 -2.56 -12.24 -12.47
C HIS A 275 -2.92 -10.85 -12.99
N ARG A 276 -3.41 -10.78 -14.23
CA ARG A 276 -3.90 -9.54 -14.83
C ARG A 276 -5.10 -9.01 -14.04
N THR A 277 -5.00 -7.75 -13.63
CA THR A 277 -6.09 -7.03 -12.96
C THR A 277 -6.74 -6.05 -13.93
N GLY A 278 -8.08 -6.02 -13.99
CA GLY A 278 -8.82 -4.99 -14.71
C GLY A 278 -8.95 -3.67 -13.93
N VAL A 279 -9.42 -2.61 -14.57
CA VAL A 279 -9.56 -1.27 -13.95
C VAL A 279 -10.38 -1.31 -12.66
N MET A 280 -11.52 -2.02 -12.67
CA MET A 280 -12.40 -2.12 -11.51
C MET A 280 -11.74 -2.91 -10.36
N GLY A 281 -11.00 -3.97 -10.69
CA GLY A 281 -10.23 -4.74 -9.71
C GLY A 281 -9.12 -3.91 -9.08
N ALA A 282 -8.45 -3.06 -9.86
CA ALA A 282 -7.39 -2.18 -9.38
C ALA A 282 -7.94 -1.08 -8.46
N TRP A 283 -9.11 -0.52 -8.76
CA TRP A 283 -9.81 0.41 -7.86
C TRP A 283 -10.17 -0.23 -6.53
N LEU A 284 -10.77 -1.43 -6.56
CA LEU A 284 -11.07 -2.18 -5.35
C LEU A 284 -9.79 -2.48 -4.56
N ALA A 285 -8.73 -2.92 -5.24
CA ALA A 285 -7.43 -3.15 -4.61
C ALA A 285 -6.88 -1.89 -3.94
N LYS A 286 -6.92 -0.74 -4.62
CA LYS A 286 -6.45 0.55 -4.11
C LYS A 286 -7.19 0.97 -2.84
N ILE A 287 -8.52 0.93 -2.87
CA ILE A 287 -9.36 1.25 -1.71
C ILE A 287 -9.02 0.30 -0.56
N TRP A 288 -9.07 -1.00 -0.81
CA TRP A 288 -8.85 -1.99 0.23
C TRP A 288 -7.44 -1.96 0.82
N ARG A 289 -6.40 -1.61 0.05
CA ARG A 289 -5.00 -1.61 0.51
C ARG A 289 -4.80 -0.80 1.78
N ASN A 290 -5.32 0.42 1.82
CA ASN A 290 -5.07 1.36 2.91
C ASN A 290 -6.03 1.15 4.11
N TYR A 291 -7.31 0.84 3.85
CA TYR A 291 -8.25 0.50 4.93
C TYR A 291 -7.83 -0.78 5.66
N ARG A 292 -7.28 -1.77 4.95
CA ARG A 292 -6.78 -3.01 5.56
C ARG A 292 -5.62 -2.75 6.52
N LEU A 293 -4.66 -1.92 6.14
CA LEU A 293 -3.55 -1.56 7.04
C LEU A 293 -4.09 -1.00 8.37
N THR A 294 -5.12 -0.15 8.33
CA THR A 294 -5.72 0.44 9.54
C THR A 294 -6.54 -0.57 10.34
N LEU A 295 -7.32 -1.41 9.67
CA LEU A 295 -8.18 -2.41 10.32
C LEU A 295 -7.40 -3.60 10.88
N ASP A 296 -6.27 -3.96 10.27
CA ASP A 296 -5.35 -4.99 10.77
C ASP A 296 -4.43 -4.44 11.88
N TYR A 297 -4.22 -3.11 11.93
CA TYR A 297 -3.36 -2.43 12.91
C TYR A 297 -3.93 -2.41 14.33
N ILE A 298 -5.25 -2.25 14.46
CA ILE A 298 -5.96 -2.26 15.75
C ILE A 298 -6.99 -3.38 15.77
N PRO A 299 -7.32 -3.97 16.94
CA PRO A 299 -8.40 -4.93 17.07
C PRO A 299 -9.73 -4.17 17.03
N PHE A 300 -10.02 -3.57 15.87
CA PHE A 300 -11.06 -2.58 15.65
C PHE A 300 -12.42 -3.10 16.10
N TRP A 301 -12.76 -4.32 15.70
CA TRP A 301 -14.01 -4.97 16.07
C TRP A 301 -14.15 -5.22 17.58
N ARG A 302 -13.04 -5.50 18.28
CA ARG A 302 -13.05 -5.63 19.74
C ARG A 302 -13.33 -4.28 20.40
N TYR A 303 -12.74 -3.20 19.91
CA TYR A 303 -12.99 -1.85 20.43
C TYR A 303 -14.41 -1.39 20.14
N VAL A 304 -14.92 -1.61 18.93
CA VAL A 304 -16.31 -1.33 18.57
C VAL A 304 -17.27 -2.15 19.43
N GLY A 305 -17.03 -3.45 19.59
CA GLY A 305 -17.87 -4.31 20.44
C GLY A 305 -17.87 -3.89 21.91
N THR A 306 -16.69 -3.55 22.46
CA THR A 306 -16.56 -3.06 23.85
C THR A 306 -17.25 -1.70 24.02
N GLY A 307 -17.06 -0.78 23.07
CA GLY A 307 -17.70 0.53 23.09
C GLY A 307 -19.22 0.43 22.98
N LEU A 308 -19.73 -0.37 22.06
CA LEU A 308 -21.16 -0.61 21.89
C LEU A 308 -21.77 -1.25 23.15
N PHE A 309 -21.09 -2.24 23.74
CA PHE A 309 -21.50 -2.84 25.00
C PHE A 309 -21.63 -1.80 26.11
N LEU A 310 -20.63 -0.93 26.29
CA LEU A 310 -20.66 0.14 27.29
C LEU A 310 -21.78 1.16 27.05
N VAL A 311 -21.99 1.56 25.80
CA VAL A 311 -23.05 2.52 25.43
C VAL A 311 -24.44 1.95 25.73
N ILE A 312 -24.68 0.69 25.37
CA ILE A 312 -25.98 0.03 25.62
C ILE A 312 -26.24 -0.06 27.13
N LEU A 313 -25.23 -0.45 27.92
CA LEU A 313 -25.37 -0.61 29.36
C LEU A 313 -25.68 0.73 30.06
N ASN A 314 -24.98 1.79 29.65
CA ASN A 314 -25.26 3.15 30.12
C ASN A 314 -26.66 3.60 29.72
N LEU A 315 -27.04 3.43 28.45
CA LEU A 315 -28.34 3.87 27.96
C LEU A 315 -29.48 3.23 28.76
N ILE A 316 -29.40 1.93 29.05
CA ILE A 316 -30.40 1.23 29.87
C ILE A 316 -30.43 1.79 31.29
N GLY A 317 -29.28 1.93 31.94
CA GLY A 317 -29.19 2.44 33.32
C GLY A 317 -29.71 3.87 33.45
N THR A 318 -29.26 4.76 32.57
CA THR A 318 -29.67 6.17 32.55
C THR A 318 -31.15 6.30 32.21
N LEU A 319 -31.66 5.63 31.15
CA LEU A 319 -33.08 5.75 30.80
C LEU A 319 -33.99 5.23 31.90
N PHE A 320 -33.63 4.11 32.52
CA PHE A 320 -34.40 3.55 33.64
C PHE A 320 -34.45 4.50 34.83
N SER A 321 -33.28 4.98 35.28
CA SER A 321 -33.15 5.88 36.43
C SER A 321 -33.81 7.24 36.17
N CYS A 322 -33.49 7.87 35.04
CA CYS A 322 -34.00 9.19 34.69
C CYS A 322 -35.51 9.17 34.44
N SER A 323 -36.06 8.11 33.85
CA SER A 323 -37.51 7.98 33.63
C SER A 323 -38.27 7.88 34.96
N LEU A 324 -37.72 7.15 35.94
CA LEU A 324 -38.32 7.06 37.27
C LEU A 324 -38.25 8.40 38.03
N ALA A 325 -37.09 9.06 38.00
CA ALA A 325 -36.91 10.38 38.61
C ALA A 325 -37.81 11.43 37.95
N ALA A 326 -37.86 11.47 36.61
CA ALA A 326 -38.68 12.39 35.86
C ALA A 326 -40.18 12.16 36.12
N TYR A 327 -40.63 10.89 36.18
CA TYR A 327 -42.02 10.58 36.51
C TYR A 327 -42.40 11.08 37.89
N ALA A 328 -41.54 10.86 38.89
CA ALA A 328 -41.74 11.43 40.22
C ALA A 328 -41.89 12.95 40.08
N PHE A 329 -40.88 13.66 39.58
CA PHE A 329 -40.93 15.14 39.48
C PHE A 329 -42.07 15.67 38.62
N ALA A 330 -42.56 14.94 37.63
CA ALA A 330 -43.65 15.41 36.79
C ALA A 330 -45.03 15.17 37.41
N ARG A 331 -45.27 14.01 38.06
CA ARG A 331 -46.61 13.54 38.43
C ARG A 331 -46.88 13.49 39.92
N LEU A 332 -45.88 13.23 40.76
CA LEU A 332 -46.07 13.09 42.20
C LEU A 332 -45.94 14.45 42.91
N GLN A 333 -46.69 14.62 43.99
CA GLN A 333 -46.55 15.75 44.93
C GLN A 333 -46.13 15.20 46.28
N TRP A 334 -44.88 15.45 46.68
CA TRP A 334 -44.33 15.00 47.96
C TRP A 334 -43.60 16.16 48.67
N PRO A 335 -43.58 16.15 50.01
CA PRO A 335 -42.87 17.16 50.78
C PRO A 335 -41.36 17.10 50.48
N GLY A 336 -40.73 18.26 50.23
CA GLY A 336 -39.30 18.38 49.93
C GLY A 336 -38.90 18.37 48.45
N ARG A 337 -39.86 18.21 47.52
CA ARG A 337 -39.63 18.20 46.06
C ARG A 337 -38.81 19.40 45.56
N GLY A 338 -39.09 20.61 46.06
CA GLY A 338 -38.37 21.83 45.66
C GLY A 338 -36.88 21.80 46.02
N ILE A 339 -36.53 21.23 47.18
CA ILE A 339 -35.13 21.09 47.63
C ILE A 339 -34.40 20.10 46.74
N CYS A 340 -35.01 18.94 46.46
CA CYS A 340 -34.41 17.94 45.57
C CYS A 340 -34.24 18.49 44.14
N PHE A 341 -35.16 19.31 43.65
CA PHE A 341 -35.05 19.95 42.35
C PHE A 341 -33.92 20.99 42.30
N ALA A 342 -33.77 21.81 43.35
CA ALA A 342 -32.65 22.73 43.47
C ALA A 342 -31.30 21.99 43.54
N ALA A 343 -31.23 20.87 44.27
CA ALA A 343 -30.03 20.05 44.33
C ALA A 343 -29.67 19.43 42.96
N LEU A 344 -30.68 18.92 42.22
CA LEU A 344 -30.49 18.41 40.86
C LEU A 344 -29.86 19.48 39.95
N LEU A 345 -30.44 20.69 39.92
CA LEU A 345 -29.90 21.80 39.15
C LEU A 345 -28.47 22.16 39.59
N GLY A 346 -28.21 22.20 40.89
CA GLY A 346 -26.88 22.46 41.44
C GLY A 346 -25.84 21.45 40.98
N THR A 347 -26.18 20.17 40.93
CA THR A 347 -25.26 19.12 40.45
C THR A 347 -24.97 19.22 38.94
N MET A 348 -25.94 19.67 38.13
CA MET A 348 -25.73 19.88 36.70
C MET A 348 -24.81 21.07 36.39
N MET A 349 -24.65 22.00 37.33
CA MET A 349 -23.72 23.14 37.21
C MET A 349 -22.26 22.76 37.53
N ILE A 350 -22.02 21.57 38.10
CA ILE A 350 -20.67 21.12 38.41
C ILE A 350 -19.99 20.65 37.11
N PRO A 351 -18.86 21.24 36.71
CA PRO A 351 -18.14 20.83 35.51
C PRO A 351 -17.51 19.45 35.70
N MET A 352 -17.59 18.62 34.66
CA MET A 352 -17.12 17.22 34.67
C MET A 352 -15.64 17.09 35.07
N GLN A 353 -14.81 18.08 34.74
CA GLN A 353 -13.39 18.09 35.07
C GLN A 353 -13.13 18.07 36.58
N VAL A 354 -14.01 18.67 37.39
CA VAL A 354 -13.89 18.73 38.85
C VAL A 354 -14.29 17.40 39.49
N THR A 355 -15.24 16.68 38.88
CA THR A 355 -15.69 15.36 39.39
C THR A 355 -14.79 14.21 38.96
N MET A 356 -14.00 14.37 37.89
CA MET A 356 -13.17 13.31 37.32
C MET A 356 -12.15 12.73 38.32
N ILE A 357 -11.43 13.59 39.06
CA ILE A 357 -10.42 13.14 40.04
C ILE A 357 -11.07 12.38 41.21
N PRO A 358 -12.10 12.93 41.90
CA PRO A 358 -12.83 12.19 42.92
C PRO A 358 -13.38 10.85 42.44
N GLN A 359 -14.00 10.80 41.25
CA GLN A 359 -14.53 9.57 40.68
C GLN A 359 -13.43 8.52 40.48
N PHE A 360 -12.27 8.91 39.93
CA PHE A 360 -11.13 8.01 39.78
C PHE A 360 -10.65 7.44 41.13
N LEU A 361 -10.54 8.28 42.16
CA LEU A 361 -10.11 7.83 43.49
C LEU A 361 -11.09 6.82 44.11
N ILE A 362 -12.40 7.00 43.90
CA ILE A 362 -13.41 6.03 44.35
C ILE A 362 -13.21 4.69 43.62
N MET A 363 -13.04 4.71 42.30
CA MET A 363 -12.82 3.48 41.51
C MET A 363 -11.53 2.75 41.88
N GLN A 364 -10.48 3.51 42.17
CA GLN A 364 -9.21 2.96 42.64
C GLN A 364 -9.39 2.25 44.00
N LYS A 365 -10.09 2.88 44.95
CA LYS A 365 -10.40 2.27 46.26
C LYS A 365 -11.28 1.02 46.14
N LEU A 366 -12.18 0.98 45.15
CA LEU A 366 -13.03 -0.18 44.86
C LEU A 366 -12.27 -1.30 44.11
N GLY A 367 -11.01 -1.10 43.72
CA GLY A 367 -10.26 -2.07 42.93
C GLY A 367 -10.78 -2.23 41.50
N TRP A 368 -11.58 -1.29 40.99
CA TRP A 368 -12.12 -1.32 39.62
C TRP A 368 -11.20 -0.62 38.62
N TYR A 369 -10.06 -0.11 39.08
CA TYR A 369 -9.01 0.43 38.22
C TYR A 369 -8.58 -0.63 37.20
N ASN A 370 -8.33 -0.20 35.96
CA ASN A 370 -7.98 -1.09 34.83
C ASN A 370 -9.06 -2.13 34.46
N THR A 371 -10.35 -1.83 34.73
CA THR A 371 -11.49 -2.65 34.29
C THR A 371 -12.51 -1.80 33.53
N LEU A 372 -13.49 -2.44 32.88
CA LEU A 372 -14.58 -1.75 32.19
C LEU A 372 -15.70 -1.24 33.13
N LYS A 373 -15.72 -1.71 34.39
CA LYS A 373 -16.81 -1.41 35.35
C LYS A 373 -17.02 0.08 35.63
N PRO A 374 -15.97 0.90 35.81
CA PRO A 374 -16.12 2.34 36.05
C PRO A 374 -16.88 3.08 34.95
N LEU A 375 -16.82 2.58 33.71
CA LEU A 375 -17.32 3.27 32.54
C LEU A 375 -18.84 3.19 32.38
N TRP A 376 -19.52 2.26 33.08
CA TRP A 376 -20.97 2.10 32.98
C TRP A 376 -21.71 2.14 34.32
N VAL A 377 -21.03 1.89 35.44
CA VAL A 377 -21.67 1.97 36.77
C VAL A 377 -21.84 3.42 37.24
N MET A 378 -20.96 4.32 36.80
CA MET A 378 -20.89 5.71 37.27
C MET A 378 -21.36 6.74 36.24
N SER A 379 -21.86 6.30 35.08
CA SER A 379 -22.24 7.17 33.96
C SER A 379 -23.75 7.37 33.85
#